data_AF-A0AAV6BBT7-F1
#
_entry.id   AF-A0AAV6BBT7-F1
#
_cell.length_a   1.000
_cell.length_b   1.000
_cell.length_c   1.000
_cell.angle_alpha   90.00
_cell.angle_beta   90.00
_cell.angle_gamma   90.00
#
_symmetry.space_group_name_H-M   'P 1'
#
loop_
_entity.id
_entity.type
_entity.pdbx_description
1 polymer ?
#
loop_
_entity_poly.entity_id
_entity_poly.type
_entity_poly.pdbx_seq_one_letter_code
_entity_poly.pdbx_strand_id
1 'polypeptide(L)' 'RGLERLGKKKWRRHVAKVVERLKEALAADYVVLGGGNSKKLDTLPAGARLGKNENAFVGGFRLWKE' A
#
# COMPACT_ATOMS: atom_id res chain seq x y z
N ARG A 1 5.09 1.01 13.88
CA ARG A 1 5.73 -0.10 14.64
C ARG A 1 5.06 -1.48 14.45
N GLY A 2 4.15 -1.69 13.48
CA GLY A 2 3.53 -3.00 13.26
C GLY A 2 4.48 -4.06 12.69
N LEU A 3 5.36 -3.66 11.77
CA LEU A 3 6.39 -4.53 11.20
C LEU A 3 7.39 -5.03 12.26
N GLU A 4 7.86 -4.15 13.14
CA GLU A 4 8.79 -4.50 14.24
C GLU A 4 8.13 -5.48 15.21
N ARG A 5 6.91 -5.17 15.66
CA ARG A 5 6.18 -5.98 16.64
C ARG A 5 5.80 -7.38 16.14
N LEU A 6 5.48 -7.51 14.85
CA LEU A 6 4.94 -8.76 14.28
C LEU A 6 5.99 -9.57 13.51
N GLY A 7 7.13 -8.96 13.19
CA GLY A 7 8.08 -9.50 12.22
C GLY A 7 7.53 -9.49 10.78
N LYS A 8 8.44 -9.66 9.81
CA LYS A 8 8.11 -9.57 8.37
C LYS A 8 6.99 -10.52 7.95
N LYS A 9 7.07 -11.80 8.31
CA LYS A 9 6.11 -12.83 7.85
C LYS A 9 4.67 -12.51 8.24
N LYS A 10 4.42 -12.24 9.53
CA LYS A 10 3.07 -11.96 10.03
C LYS A 10 2.59 -10.59 9.54
N TRP A 11 3.46 -9.59 9.50
CA TRP A 11 3.13 -8.27 8.95
C TRP A 11 2.67 -8.36 7.48
N ARG A 12 3.40 -9.07 6.61
CA ARG A 12 3.02 -9.24 5.19
C ARG A 12 1.66 -9.91 5.02
N ARG A 13 1.37 -10.94 5.82
CA ARG A 13 0.04 -11.59 5.83
C ARG A 13 -1.08 -10.62 6.21
N HIS A 14 -0.83 -9.75 7.20
CA HIS A 14 -1.80 -8.72 7.55
C HIS A 14 -2.00 -7.69 6.45
N VAL A 15 -0.92 -7.28 5.76
CA VAL A 15 -1.04 -6.39 4.59
C VAL A 15 -1.93 -7.01 3.51
N ALA A 16 -1.70 -8.27 3.14
CA ALA A 16 -2.52 -8.97 2.14
C ALA A 16 -4.00 -9.02 2.54
N LYS A 17 -4.29 -9.40 3.79
CA LYS A 17 -5.66 -9.46 4.32
C LYS A 17 -6.36 -8.09 4.31
N VAL A 18 -5.61 -7.01 4.57
CA VAL A 18 -6.18 -5.65 4.54
C VAL A 18 -6.43 -5.19 3.10
N VAL A 19 -5.54 -5.50 2.17
CA VAL A 19 -5.74 -5.19 0.74
C VAL A 19 -7.02 -5.83 0.21
N GLU A 20 -7.19 -7.14 0.46
CA GLU A 20 -8.39 -7.89 0.07
C GLU A 20 -9.67 -7.21 0.59
N ARG A 21 -9.72 -6.95 1.90
CA ARG A 21 -10.86 -6.29 2.55
C ARG A 21 -11.14 -4.90 2.02
N LEU A 22 -10.12 -4.08 1.79
CA LEU A 22 -10.31 -2.72 1.26
C LEU A 22 -10.81 -2.77 -0.17
N LYS A 23 -10.30 -3.70 -0.99
CA LYS A 23 -10.73 -3.87 -2.37
C LYS A 23 -12.21 -4.25 -2.42
N GLU A 24 -12.63 -5.24 -1.64
CA GLU A 24 -14.02 -5.69 -1.57
C GLU A 24 -14.95 -4.63 -1.01
N ALA A 25 -14.60 -4.04 0.14
CA ALA A 25 -15.46 -3.09 0.84
C ALA A 25 -15.70 -1.79 0.05
N LEU A 26 -14.73 -1.38 -0.77
CA LEU A 26 -14.80 -0.14 -1.56
C LEU A 26 -15.11 -0.40 -3.04
N ALA A 27 -15.36 -1.66 -3.43
CA ALA A 27 -15.50 -2.08 -4.83
C ALA A 27 -14.37 -1.52 -5.74
N ALA A 28 -13.15 -1.45 -5.22
CA ALA A 28 -12.02 -0.86 -5.93
C ALA A 28 -11.44 -1.83 -6.96
N ASP A 29 -10.98 -1.34 -8.11
CA ASP A 29 -10.27 -2.19 -9.08
C ASP A 29 -8.94 -2.70 -8.50
N TYR A 30 -8.22 -1.82 -7.79
CA TYR A 30 -6.95 -2.11 -7.15
C TYR A 30 -6.65 -1.17 -5.97
N VAL A 31 -5.72 -1.59 -5.11
CA VAL A 31 -5.21 -0.81 -3.97
C VAL A 31 -3.76 -0.40 -4.23
N VAL A 32 -3.44 0.89 -4.06
CA VAL A 32 -2.05 1.37 -4.16
C VAL A 32 -1.38 1.34 -2.78
N LEU A 33 -0.31 0.56 -2.65
CA LEU A 33 0.51 0.48 -1.45
C LEU A 33 1.64 1.50 -1.51
N GLY A 34 1.54 2.56 -0.70
CA GLY A 34 2.58 3.59 -0.56
C GLY A 34 3.44 3.45 0.70
N GLY A 35 4.22 4.49 0.99
CA GLY A 35 5.04 4.59 2.20
C GLY A 35 6.28 3.69 2.19
N GLY A 36 7.31 4.04 2.97
CA GLY A 36 8.63 3.39 2.89
C GLY A 36 8.66 1.89 3.21
N ASN A 37 7.71 1.38 4.00
CA ASN A 37 7.62 -0.05 4.31
C ASN A 37 7.07 -0.89 3.16
N SER A 38 6.38 -0.31 2.18
CA SER A 38 5.84 -1.04 1.03
C SER A 38 6.93 -1.78 0.24
N LYS A 39 8.14 -1.20 0.17
CA LYS A 39 9.35 -1.81 -0.43
C LYS A 39 9.80 -3.12 0.24
N LYS A 40 9.26 -3.44 1.42
CA LYS A 40 9.58 -4.67 2.17
C LYS A 40 8.62 -5.82 1.86
N LEU A 41 7.71 -5.65 0.90
CA LEU A 41 6.87 -6.71 0.35
C LEU A 41 7.63 -7.42 -0.76
N ASP A 42 7.90 -8.72 -0.60
CA ASP A 42 8.59 -9.51 -1.64
C ASP A 42 7.63 -9.85 -2.80
N THR A 43 6.35 -10.05 -2.48
CA THR A 43 5.27 -10.30 -3.44
C THR A 43 4.13 -9.35 -3.11
N LEU A 44 3.54 -8.75 -4.14
CA LEU A 44 2.37 -7.89 -3.97
C LEU A 44 1.10 -8.74 -3.81
N PRO A 45 0.20 -8.39 -2.88
CA PRO A 45 -1.11 -9.02 -2.80
C PRO A 45 -1.88 -8.88 -4.11
N ALA A 46 -2.76 -9.84 -4.42
CA ALA A 46 -3.63 -9.74 -5.59
C ALA A 46 -4.47 -8.45 -5.52
N GLY A 47 -4.58 -7.74 -6.65
CA GLY A 47 -5.26 -6.46 -6.70
C GLY A 47 -4.50 -5.31 -6.01
N ALA A 48 -3.24 -5.49 -5.62
CA ALA A 48 -2.38 -4.40 -5.14
C ALA A 48 -1.44 -3.90 -6.23
N ARG A 49 -1.06 -2.62 -6.15
CA ARG A 49 0.02 -2.00 -6.91
C ARG A 49 0.97 -1.26 -5.97
N LEU A 50 2.26 -1.28 -6.28
CA LEU A 50 3.25 -0.52 -5.51
C LEU A 50 3.27 0.94 -5.97
N GLY A 51 3.06 1.87 -5.04
CA GLY A 51 3.22 3.30 -5.30
C GLY A 51 4.69 3.70 -5.38
N LYS A 52 4.99 4.69 -6.22
CA LYS A 52 6.30 5.34 -6.28
C LYS A 52 6.36 6.45 -5.23
N ASN A 53 7.50 6.65 -4.56
CA ASN A 53 7.64 7.71 -3.55
C ASN A 53 7.48 9.10 -4.18
N GLU A 54 7.89 9.23 -5.44
CA GLU A 54 7.78 10.40 -6.29
C GLU A 54 6.33 10.87 -6.46
N ASN A 55 5.34 9.98 -6.26
CA ASN A 55 3.93 10.33 -6.27
C ASN A 55 3.57 11.34 -5.16
N ALA A 56 4.38 11.47 -4.11
CA ALA A 56 4.20 12.51 -3.09
C ALA A 56 4.36 13.92 -3.69
N PHE A 57 5.38 14.13 -4.53
CA PHE A 57 5.59 15.40 -5.22
C PHE A 57 4.50 15.68 -6.25
N VAL A 58 4.16 14.67 -7.06
CA VAL A 58 3.06 14.78 -8.04
C VAL A 58 1.74 15.13 -7.33
N GLY A 59 1.46 14.51 -6.19
CA GLY A 59 0.30 14.85 -5.35
C GLY A 59 0.33 16.30 -4.89
N GLY A 60 1.48 16.79 -4.42
CA GLY A 60 1.67 18.20 -4.05
C GLY A 60 1.39 19.15 -5.21
N PHE A 61 1.95 18.89 -6.40
CA PHE A 61 1.67 19.72 -7.58
C PHE A 61 0.20 19.69 -8.00
N ARG A 62 -0.47 18.53 -7.87
CA ARG A 62 -1.91 18.41 -8.17
C ARG A 62 -2.79 19.15 -7.19
N LEU A 63 -2.40 19.23 -5.92
CA LEU A 63 -3.15 19.95 -4.90
C LEU A 63 -3.16 21.47 -5.14
N TRP A 64 -2.06 22.01 -5.68
CA TRP A 64 -1.87 23.45 -5.92
C TRP A 64 -2.23 23.91 -7.34
N LYS A 65 -2.40 22.99 -8.28
CA LYS A 65 -2.93 23.32 -9.62
C LYS A 65 -4.46 23.38 -9.55
N GLU A 66 -4.97 24.58 -9.32
CA GLU A 66 -6.25 25.01 -9.88
C GLU A 66 -6.07 25.42 -11.34
#